data_AF-A0A923YWX4-F1
#
_entry.id   AF-A0A923YWX4-F1
#
_cell.length_a   1.000
_cell.length_b   1.000
_cell.length_c   1.000
_cell.angle_alpha   90.00
_cell.angle_beta   90.00
_cell.angle_gamma   90.00
#
_symmetry.space_group_name_H-M   'P 1'
#
loop_
_entity.id
_entity.type
_entity.pdbx_description
1 polymer ?
#
loop_
_entity_poly.entity_id
_entity_poly.type
_entity_poly.pdbx_seq_one_letter_code
_entity_poly.pdbx_strand_id
1 'polypeptide(L)' 'EPGNLRLPVLIKKYIKQNARLVAFNVDPLFNNAIDGLMYIRISDIPDSTMKPVMEEFQKELEQKLAEK' A
#
# COMPACT_ATOMS: atom_id res chain seq x y z
N GLU A 1 19.02 21.81 12.99
CA GLU A 1 18.70 20.36 13.00
C GLU A 1 17.51 20.15 12.08
N PRO A 2 17.52 19.25 11.06
CA PRO A 2 16.35 19.07 10.22
C PRO A 2 15.26 18.38 11.04
N GLY A 3 14.28 19.17 11.45
CA GLY A 3 13.25 18.83 12.41
C GLY A 3 12.31 17.73 11.92
N ASN A 4 12.28 16.64 12.67
CA ASN A 4 11.13 15.77 12.95
C ASN A 4 9.98 15.75 11.92
N LEU A 5 10.28 15.40 10.65
CA LEU A 5 9.29 15.31 9.57
C LEU A 5 8.30 14.16 9.89
N ARG A 6 7.21 14.47 10.60
CA ARG A 6 6.17 13.50 10.94
C ARG A 6 5.32 13.23 9.71
N LEU A 7 5.80 12.31 8.87
CA LEU A 7 4.98 11.76 7.79
C LEU A 7 3.77 11.02 8.36
N PRO A 8 2.57 11.15 7.75
CA PRO A 8 1.40 10.36 8.09
C PRO A 8 1.68 8.86 8.06
N VAL A 9 1.01 8.10 8.94
CA VAL A 9 1.31 6.66 9.14
C VAL A 9 1.12 5.86 7.84
N LEU A 10 0.09 6.16 7.05
CA LEU A 10 -0.19 5.46 5.79
C LEU A 10 0.90 5.71 4.74
N ILE A 11 1.32 6.97 4.57
CA ILE A 11 2.42 7.33 3.66
C ILE A 11 3.70 6.60 4.07
N LYS A 12 4.02 6.56 5.37
CA LYS A 12 5.16 5.79 5.87
C LYS A 12 5.06 4.30 5.58
N LYS A 13 3.87 3.70 5.71
CA LYS A 13 3.65 2.27 5.44
C LYS A 13 3.90 1.94 3.96
N TYR A 14 3.39 2.74 3.04
CA TYR A 14 3.57 2.50 1.60
C TYR A 14 5.02 2.70 1.16
N ILE A 15 5.69 3.76 1.64
CA ILE A 15 7.11 3.97 1.34
C ILE A 15 7.97 2.79 1.86
N LYS A 16 7.66 2.25 3.05
CA LYS A 16 8.35 1.05 3.58
C LYS A 16 8.18 -0.21 2.73
N GLN A 17 7.11 -0.28 1.92
CA GLN A 17 6.88 -1.37 0.97
C GLN A 17 7.50 -1.09 -0.41
N ASN A 18 8.36 -0.07 -0.53
CA ASN A 18 8.93 0.39 -1.79
C ASN A 18 7.94 1.03 -2.77
N ALA A 19 6.79 1.52 -2.28
CA ALA A 19 5.93 2.37 -3.11
C ALA A 19 6.62 3.71 -3.40
N ARG A 20 6.46 4.20 -4.62
CA ARG A 20 7.00 5.48 -5.09
C ARG A 20 5.88 6.43 -5.45
N LEU A 21 6.02 7.67 -5.03
CA LEU A 21 5.12 8.75 -5.37
C LEU A 21 5.52 9.34 -6.72
N VAL A 22 4.59 9.40 -7.66
CA VAL A 22 4.83 9.82 -9.05
C VAL A 22 4.48 11.29 -9.25
N ALA A 23 3.28 11.67 -8.79
CA ALA A 23 2.74 13.00 -9.01
C ALA A 23 1.75 13.37 -7.91
N PHE A 24 1.52 14.67 -7.79
CA PHE A 24 0.40 15.22 -7.03
C PHE A 24 -0.54 15.96 -7.98
N ASN A 25 -1.82 15.91 -7.69
CA ASN A 25 -2.83 16.78 -8.28
C ASN A 25 -3.70 17.37 -7.17
N VAL A 26 -4.47 18.40 -7.52
CA VAL A 26 -5.56 18.90 -6.67
C VAL A 26 -6.85 18.44 -7.32
N ASP A 27 -7.72 17.77 -6.58
CA ASP A 27 -9.04 17.32 -7.06
C ASP A 27 -10.13 18.30 -6.62
N PRO A 28 -10.70 19.11 -7.53
CA PRO A 28 -11.78 20.04 -7.22
C PRO A 28 -13.08 19.35 -6.79
N LEU A 29 -13.30 18.10 -7.21
CA LEU A 29 -14.50 17.33 -6.87
C LEU A 29 -14.45 16.78 -5.44
N PHE A 30 -13.25 16.71 -4.86
CA PHE A 30 -13.02 16.26 -3.48
C PHE A 30 -12.61 17.42 -2.56
N ASN A 31 -13.35 18.52 -2.59
CA ASN A 31 -13.10 19.73 -1.79
C ASN A 31 -11.72 20.36 -1.99
N ASN A 32 -11.20 20.37 -3.22
CA ASN A 32 -9.84 20.82 -3.53
C ASN A 32 -8.76 20.08 -2.73
N ALA A 33 -8.97 18.79 -2.44
CA ALA A 33 -7.98 17.97 -1.75
C ALA A 33 -6.73 17.75 -2.60
N ILE A 34 -5.60 17.53 -1.93
CA ILE A 34 -4.35 17.11 -2.56
C ILE A 34 -4.36 15.59 -2.67
N ASP A 35 -4.32 15.10 -3.91
CA ASP A 35 -4.20 13.68 -4.22
C ASP A 35 -2.78 13.34 -4.68
N GLY A 36 -2.28 12.19 -4.23
CA GLY A 36 -0.96 11.68 -4.59
C GLY A 36 -1.06 10.37 -5.35
N LEU A 37 -0.58 10.33 -6.59
CA LEU A 37 -0.47 9.09 -7.35
C LEU A 37 0.77 8.30 -6.90
N MET A 38 0.55 7.14 -6.28
CA MET A 38 1.62 6.23 -5.87
C MET A 38 1.62 4.97 -6.72
N TYR A 39 2.79 4.46 -7.06
CA TYR A 39 2.96 3.17 -7.74
C TYR A 39 3.85 2.23 -6.91
N ILE A 40 3.58 0.94 -7.01
CA ILE A 40 4.38 -0.11 -6.39
C ILE A 40 4.48 -1.28 -7.38
N ARG A 41 5.66 -1.86 -7.52
CA ARG A 41 5.82 -3.12 -8.27
C ARG A 41 5.65 -4.27 -7.29
N ILE A 42 4.83 -5.26 -7.66
CA ILE A 42 4.59 -6.45 -6.83
C ILE A 42 5.91 -7.17 -6.50
N SER A 43 6.85 -7.22 -7.45
CA SER A 43 8.20 -7.79 -7.26
C SER A 43 9.04 -7.09 -6.20
N ASP A 44 8.72 -5.83 -5.88
CA ASP A 44 9.50 -4.99 -4.98
C ASP A 44 8.87 -4.96 -3.57
N ILE A 45 7.74 -5.65 -3.36
CA ILE A 45 7.10 -5.75 -2.06
C ILE A 45 7.92 -6.70 -1.18
N PRO A 46 8.27 -6.31 0.06
CA PRO A 46 8.99 -7.19 0.98
C PRO A 46 8.21 -8.48 1.28
N ASP A 47 8.92 -9.61 1.35
CA ASP A 47 8.34 -10.92 1.72
C ASP A 47 7.58 -10.88 3.04
N SER A 48 8.04 -10.09 4.01
CA SER A 48 7.37 -9.90 5.30
C SER A 48 5.95 -9.34 5.15
N THR A 49 5.70 -8.59 4.08
CA THR A 49 4.37 -8.05 3.77
C THR A 49 3.56 -9.03 2.92
N MET A 50 4.20 -9.85 2.07
CA MET A 50 3.50 -10.81 1.21
C MET A 50 3.11 -12.11 1.91
N LYS A 51 3.95 -12.65 2.80
CA LYS A 51 3.69 -13.93 3.46
C LYS A 51 2.31 -14.02 4.13
N PRO A 52 1.87 -13.04 4.97
CA PRO A 52 0.57 -13.12 5.60
C PRO A 52 -0.59 -13.13 4.58
N VAL A 53 -0.46 -12.32 3.52
CA VAL A 53 -1.47 -12.23 2.45
C VAL A 53 -1.58 -13.55 1.69
N MET A 54 -0.44 -14.19 1.40
CA MET A 54 -0.43 -15.49 0.71
C MET A 54 -1.01 -16.61 1.58
N GLU A 55 -0.73 -16.62 2.88
CA GLU A 55 -1.30 -17.58 3.83
C GLU A 55 -2.82 -17.42 3.96
N GLU A 56 -3.32 -16.18 4.03
CA GLU A 56 -4.75 -15.89 4.05
C GLU A 56 -5.42 -16.33 2.74
N PHE A 57 -4.81 -16.03 1.60
CA PHE A 57 -5.32 -16.40 0.29
C PHE A 57 -5.36 -17.93 0.08
N GLN A 58 -4.33 -18.64 0.56
CA GLN A 58 -4.30 -20.10 0.54
C GLN A 58 -5.43 -20.70 1.37
N LYS A 59 -5.63 -20.21 2.60
CA LYS A 59 -6.73 -20.68 3.47
C LYS A 59 -8.09 -20.47 2.83
N GLU A 60 -8.32 -19.30 2.22
CA GLU A 60 -9.58 -18.99 1.53
C GLU A 60 -9.79 -19.92 0.32
N LEU A 61 -8.74 -20.23 -0.43
CA LEU A 61 -8.80 -21.13 -1.56
C LEU A 61 -9.11 -22.58 -1.13
N GLU A 62 -8.48 -23.06 -0.08
CA GLU A 62 -8.73 -24.38 0.49
C GLU A 62 -10.17 -24.53 0.99
N GLN A 63 -10.72 -23.51 1.67
CA GLN A 63 -12.12 -23.48 2.11
C GLN A 63 -13.08 -23.58 0.93
N LYS A 64 -12.89 -22.76 -0.12
CA LYS A 64 -13.74 -22.78 -1.32
C LYS A 64 -13.68 -24.11 -2.09
N LEU A 65 -12.55 -24.80 -2.04
CA LEU A 65 -12.39 -26.11 -2.65
C LEU A 65 -13.04 -27.22 -1.79
N ALA A 66 -13.02 -27.10 -0.47
CA ALA A 66 -13.65 -28.05 0.44
C ALA A 66 -15.19 -27.92 0.50
N GLU A 67 -15.73 -26.74 0.16
CA GLU A 67 -17.17 -26.47 0.05
C GLU A 67 -17.78 -26.91 -1.30
N LYS A 68 -16.95 -27.32 -2.27
CA LYS A 68 -17.37 -27.88 -3.57
C LYS A 68 -17.36 -29.40 -3.55
#